data_AF-A0ABD6EUN0-F1
#
_entry.id   AF-A0ABD6EUN0-F1
#
_cell.length_a   1.000
_cell.length_b   1.000
_cell.length_c   1.000
_cell.angle_alpha   90.00
_cell.angle_beta   90.00
_cell.angle_gamma   90.00
#
_symmetry.space_group_name_H-M   'P 1'
#
loop_
_entity.id
_entity.type
_entity.pdbx_description
1 polymer ?
#
loop_
_entity_poly.entity_id
_entity_poly.type
_entity_poly.pdbx_seq_one_letter_code
_entity_poly.pdbx_strand_id
1 'polypeptide(L)'
;MRVLDQLFSLAHTSKLVFYITITRFLQHIYSLESHGDVFACQSNITANSSISETFLAYDIIIFDYGLMHRILGTNECVANYLDGGFMRMIWCIDHTVALLALLIALYILKRPTWLLWPALLMQSSYALGMSVLTMATAPKMLEAISGPVDVELACAVTIYVAGFSLNWFFTFVLWHHYWRMDNASKSRYVSSKR
;
A
#
# COMPACT_ATOMS: atom_id res chain seq x y z
N MET A 1 5.04 -24.88 9.82
CA MET A 1 5.92 -23.69 9.82
C MET A 1 6.82 -23.55 8.59
N ARG A 2 7.51 -24.60 8.08
CA ARG A 2 8.22 -24.53 6.77
C ARG A 2 7.30 -24.18 5.59
N VAL A 3 6.02 -24.56 5.70
CA VAL A 3 4.98 -24.35 4.66
C VAL A 3 4.64 -22.87 4.46
N LEU A 4 4.68 -22.03 5.51
CA LEU A 4 4.46 -20.57 5.39
C LEU A 4 5.65 -19.86 4.73
N ASP A 5 6.89 -20.34 4.97
CA ASP A 5 8.09 -19.82 4.29
C ASP A 5 8.18 -20.25 2.82
N GLN A 6 7.58 -21.39 2.46
CA GLN A 6 7.57 -21.91 1.09
C GLN A 6 6.40 -21.39 0.25
N LEU A 7 5.22 -21.10 0.84
CA LEU A 7 4.05 -20.64 0.09
C LEU A 7 4.07 -19.13 -0.22
N PHE A 8 4.72 -18.32 0.61
CA PHE A 8 4.91 -16.88 0.36
C PHE A 8 6.35 -16.51 0.68
N SER A 9 7.23 -16.60 -0.31
CA SER A 9 8.57 -16.04 -0.17
C SER A 9 8.41 -14.54 0.07
N LEU A 10 8.90 -14.03 1.21
CA LEU A 10 8.97 -12.59 1.50
C LEU A 10 9.51 -11.81 0.30
N ALA A 11 10.45 -12.40 -0.44
CA ALA A 11 10.98 -11.81 -1.67
C ALA A 11 9.91 -11.64 -2.77
N HIS A 12 8.96 -12.55 -2.90
CA HIS A 12 7.87 -12.44 -3.89
C HIS A 12 6.87 -11.34 -3.50
N THR A 13 6.45 -11.29 -2.23
CA THR A 13 5.56 -10.22 -1.75
C THR A 13 6.23 -8.85 -1.81
N SER A 14 7.50 -8.76 -1.40
CA SER A 14 8.25 -7.50 -1.47
C SER A 14 8.45 -7.04 -2.91
N LYS A 15 8.65 -7.95 -3.87
CA LYS A 15 8.68 -7.60 -5.30
C LYS A 15 7.35 -7.04 -5.79
N LEU A 16 6.23 -7.67 -5.43
CA LEU A 16 4.91 -7.19 -5.82
C LEU A 16 4.65 -5.77 -5.30
N VAL A 17 4.91 -5.53 -4.01
CA VAL A 17 4.74 -4.20 -3.40
C VAL A 17 5.72 -3.19 -4.00
N PHE A 18 6.93 -3.60 -4.35
CA PHE A 18 7.89 -2.76 -5.05
C PHE A 18 7.37 -2.31 -6.43
N TYR A 19 6.81 -3.23 -7.23
CA TYR A 19 6.20 -2.87 -8.52
C TYR A 19 5.02 -1.91 -8.33
N ILE A 20 4.14 -2.17 -7.36
CA ILE A 20 3.01 -1.29 -7.06
C ILE A 20 3.52 0.11 -6.69
N THR A 21 4.49 0.21 -5.78
CA THR A 21 5.04 1.50 -5.34
C THR A 21 5.70 2.27 -6.49
N ILE A 22 6.39 1.59 -7.40
CA ILE A 22 6.97 2.22 -8.60
C ILE A 22 5.88 2.75 -9.54
N THR A 23 4.86 1.95 -9.84
CA THR A 23 3.76 2.42 -10.71
C THR A 23 3.10 3.68 -10.16
N ARG A 24 3.08 3.81 -8.83
CA ARG A 24 2.51 4.95 -8.13
C ARG A 24 3.40 6.17 -8.13
N PHE A 25 4.69 5.96 -7.96
CA PHE A 25 5.65 7.03 -8.17
C PHE A 25 5.58 7.58 -9.60
N LEU A 26 5.46 6.72 -10.61
CA LEU A 26 5.26 7.14 -12.00
C LEU A 26 3.96 7.94 -12.21
N GLN A 27 2.89 7.60 -11.49
CA GLN A 27 1.65 8.38 -11.52
C GLN A 27 1.83 9.81 -10.99
N HIS A 28 2.58 9.97 -9.89
CA HIS A 28 2.90 11.29 -9.36
C HIS A 28 3.78 12.11 -10.31
N ILE A 29 4.78 11.49 -10.95
CA ILE A 29 5.60 12.16 -11.98
C ILE A 29 4.72 12.62 -13.14
N TYR A 30 3.87 11.73 -13.66
CA TYR A 30 2.99 12.04 -14.78
C TYR A 30 2.00 13.17 -14.45
N SER A 31 1.45 13.15 -13.24
CA SER A 31 0.57 14.21 -12.72
C SER A 31 1.29 15.57 -12.70
N LEU A 32 2.51 15.61 -12.17
CA LEU A 32 3.32 16.82 -12.08
C LEU A 32 3.66 17.39 -13.45
N GLU A 33 4.06 16.55 -14.39
CA GLU A 33 4.43 16.99 -15.75
C GLU A 33 3.23 17.49 -16.56
N SER A 34 2.07 16.83 -16.43
CA SER A 34 0.91 17.11 -17.29
C SER A 34 -0.02 18.18 -16.72
N HIS A 35 -0.17 18.25 -15.40
CA HIS A 35 -1.17 19.10 -14.74
C HIS A 35 -0.57 20.13 -13.78
N GLY A 36 0.73 20.02 -13.43
CA GLY A 36 1.39 20.92 -12.48
C GLY A 36 1.06 20.64 -11.01
N ASP A 37 0.22 19.64 -10.73
CA ASP A 37 -0.17 19.20 -9.39
C ASP A 37 0.44 17.85 -9.03
N VAL A 38 0.73 17.64 -7.74
CA VAL A 38 1.34 16.39 -7.24
C VAL A 38 0.43 15.18 -7.44
N PHE A 39 -0.89 15.37 -7.37
CA PHE A 39 -1.84 14.30 -7.61
C PHE A 39 -3.19 14.82 -8.14
N ALA A 40 -3.24 15.11 -9.44
CA ALA A 40 -4.44 15.49 -10.17
C ALA A 40 -5.32 14.25 -10.46
N CYS A 41 -6.03 13.76 -9.45
CA CYS A 41 -7.02 12.70 -9.61
C CYS A 41 -8.45 13.25 -9.66
N GLN A 42 -9.12 13.00 -10.78
CA GLN A 42 -10.56 13.19 -10.92
C GLN A 42 -11.25 11.84 -10.88
N SER A 43 -12.20 11.66 -9.96
CA SER A 43 -12.91 10.40 -9.76
C SER A 43 -14.16 10.27 -10.63
N ASN A 44 -14.63 11.39 -11.20
CA ASN A 44 -15.76 11.46 -12.11
C ASN A 44 -15.32 11.24 -13.57
N ILE A 45 -14.82 10.05 -13.88
CA ILE A 45 -14.44 9.67 -15.25
C ILE A 45 -15.58 8.98 -15.99
N THR A 46 -15.70 9.26 -17.30
CA THR A 46 -16.67 8.61 -18.18
C THR A 46 -16.04 7.43 -18.90
N ALA A 47 -16.84 6.45 -19.35
CA ALA A 47 -16.34 5.24 -20.02
C ALA A 47 -15.55 5.49 -21.32
N ASN A 48 -15.53 6.72 -21.84
CA ASN A 48 -14.80 7.14 -23.04
C ASN A 48 -13.52 7.94 -22.71
N SER A 49 -13.08 7.96 -21.44
CA SER A 49 -11.84 8.64 -21.04
C SER A 49 -10.60 7.95 -21.61
N SER A 50 -9.54 8.73 -21.81
CA SER A 50 -8.25 8.22 -22.23
C SER A 50 -7.63 7.30 -21.17
N ILE A 51 -6.70 6.44 -21.57
CA ILE A 51 -5.99 5.53 -20.65
C ILE A 51 -5.22 6.34 -19.59
N SER A 52 -4.67 7.50 -19.95
CA SER A 52 -3.96 8.41 -19.04
C SER A 52 -4.86 9.04 -17.98
N GLU A 53 -6.06 9.48 -18.37
CA GLU A 53 -7.04 10.03 -17.42
C GLU A 53 -7.55 8.93 -16.48
N THR A 54 -7.80 7.75 -17.03
CA THR A 54 -8.22 6.57 -16.25
C THR A 54 -7.13 6.14 -15.26
N PHE A 55 -5.86 6.23 -15.67
CA PHE A 55 -4.72 5.94 -14.79
C PHE A 55 -4.61 6.94 -13.63
N LEU A 56 -4.86 8.23 -13.89
CA LEU A 56 -4.87 9.27 -12.85
C LEU A 56 -6.09 9.19 -11.92
N ALA A 57 -7.24 8.75 -12.44
CA ALA A 57 -8.49 8.61 -11.70
C ALA A 57 -8.50 7.49 -10.66
N TYR A 58 -7.59 6.52 -10.80
CA TYR A 58 -7.52 5.37 -9.90
C TYR A 58 -6.39 5.48 -8.88
N ASP A 59 -6.74 5.25 -7.62
CA ASP A 59 -5.79 5.15 -6.53
C ASP A 59 -5.49 3.70 -6.10
N ILE A 60 -4.61 3.01 -6.84
CA ILE A 60 -3.99 1.70 -6.54
C ILE A 60 -3.32 1.63 -5.15
N ILE A 61 -2.88 2.73 -4.51
CA ILE A 61 -2.36 2.62 -3.12
C ILE A 61 -3.56 2.39 -2.22
N ILE A 62 -4.52 3.31 -2.22
CA ILE A 62 -5.69 3.22 -1.32
C ILE A 62 -6.74 2.21 -1.82
N PHE A 63 -6.52 1.61 -2.99
CA PHE A 63 -7.51 0.79 -3.71
C PHE A 63 -8.82 1.56 -3.95
N ASP A 64 -8.73 2.87 -4.17
CA ASP A 64 -9.87 3.73 -4.49
C ASP A 64 -10.02 3.83 -6.01
N TYR A 65 -10.91 2.99 -6.54
CA TYR A 65 -11.28 2.95 -7.96
C TYR A 65 -12.61 3.68 -8.21
N GLY A 66 -12.85 4.80 -7.50
CA GLY A 66 -14.12 5.51 -7.52
C GLY A 66 -15.09 5.10 -6.40
N LEU A 67 -14.60 4.33 -5.42
CA LEU A 67 -15.37 3.95 -4.25
C LEU A 67 -15.76 5.19 -3.43
N MET A 68 -14.79 6.08 -3.21
CA MET A 68 -15.00 7.26 -2.38
C MET A 68 -15.88 8.30 -3.05
N HIS A 69 -15.83 8.40 -4.38
CA HIS A 69 -16.77 9.21 -5.15
C HIS A 69 -18.23 8.81 -4.87
N ARG A 70 -18.51 7.50 -4.85
CA ARG A 70 -19.88 6.99 -4.60
C ARG A 70 -20.33 7.14 -3.15
N ILE A 71 -19.42 6.95 -2.20
CA ILE A 71 -19.75 6.96 -0.77
C ILE A 71 -19.83 8.38 -0.22
N LEU A 72 -18.89 9.24 -0.62
CA LEU A 72 -18.73 10.59 -0.07
C LEU A 72 -19.24 11.67 -1.02
N GLY A 73 -19.52 11.36 -2.28
CA GLY A 73 -19.95 12.33 -3.29
C GLY A 73 -18.83 13.27 -3.76
N THR A 74 -17.56 12.88 -3.60
CA THR A 74 -16.41 13.74 -3.91
C THR A 74 -16.01 13.65 -5.38
N ASN A 75 -15.81 14.80 -6.05
CA ASN A 75 -15.45 14.83 -7.49
C ASN A 75 -13.98 14.47 -7.77
N GLU A 76 -13.16 14.46 -6.72
CA GLU A 76 -11.74 14.09 -6.76
C GLU A 76 -11.50 12.86 -5.88
N CYS A 77 -10.33 12.23 -6.05
CA CYS A 77 -9.88 11.18 -5.12
C CYS A 77 -9.79 11.75 -3.69
N VAL A 78 -10.10 10.92 -2.68
CA VAL A 78 -9.90 11.27 -1.25
C VAL A 78 -8.46 11.68 -0.95
N ALA A 79 -7.52 11.16 -1.74
CA ALA A 79 -6.13 11.58 -1.75
C ALA A 79 -5.91 13.09 -1.84
N ASN A 80 -6.66 13.75 -2.72
CA ASN A 80 -6.46 15.16 -2.98
C ASN A 80 -6.92 15.99 -1.77
N TYR A 81 -8.03 15.57 -1.15
CA TYR A 81 -8.59 16.24 0.03
C TYR A 81 -7.78 16.07 1.32
N LEU A 82 -7.05 14.97 1.47
CA LEU A 82 -6.27 14.72 2.68
C LEU A 82 -4.96 15.50 2.70
N ASP A 83 -4.17 15.36 1.63
CA ASP A 83 -2.78 15.82 1.60
C ASP A 83 -2.34 16.31 0.22
N GLY A 84 -3.25 16.41 -0.76
CA GLY A 84 -2.90 16.73 -2.16
C GLY A 84 -1.98 15.70 -2.81
N GLY A 85 -1.80 14.53 -2.19
CA GLY A 85 -0.85 13.49 -2.59
C GLY A 85 0.61 13.70 -2.17
N PHE A 86 0.96 14.76 -1.42
CA PHE A 86 2.34 15.05 -1.02
C PHE A 86 2.92 13.99 -0.06
N MET A 87 2.18 13.59 0.98
CA MET A 87 2.65 12.59 1.94
C MET A 87 2.82 11.23 1.25
N ARG A 88 1.99 10.95 0.24
CA ARG A 88 2.05 9.71 -0.54
C ARG A 88 3.22 9.66 -1.49
N MET A 89 3.55 10.78 -2.13
CA MET A 89 4.76 10.89 -2.96
C MET A 89 6.00 10.63 -2.11
N ILE A 90 6.11 11.27 -0.94
CA ILE A 90 7.23 11.06 0.00
C ILE A 90 7.26 9.60 0.46
N TRP A 91 6.11 9.05 0.86
CA TRP A 91 6.00 7.65 1.25
C TRP A 91 6.45 6.70 0.12
N CYS A 92 6.08 6.96 -1.14
CA CYS A 92 6.50 6.14 -2.28
C CYS A 92 8.01 6.16 -2.47
N ILE A 93 8.67 7.32 -2.33
CA ILE A 93 10.13 7.44 -2.44
C ILE A 93 10.81 6.64 -1.33
N ASP A 94 10.44 6.92 -0.08
CA ASP A 94 11.04 6.28 1.09
C ASP A 94 10.79 4.77 1.11
N HIS A 95 9.58 4.34 0.75
CA HIS A 95 9.21 2.93 0.69
C HIS A 95 9.90 2.20 -0.46
N THR A 96 10.08 2.83 -1.62
CA THR A 96 10.86 2.26 -2.74
C THR A 96 12.32 2.04 -2.34
N VAL A 97 12.94 3.02 -1.68
CA VAL A 97 14.33 2.92 -1.18
C VAL A 97 14.44 1.82 -0.13
N ALA A 98 13.50 1.75 0.82
CA ALA A 98 13.49 0.74 1.87
C ALA A 98 13.30 -0.68 1.31
N LEU A 99 12.39 -0.87 0.34
CA LEU A 99 12.18 -2.16 -0.32
C LEU A 99 13.36 -2.57 -1.18
N LEU A 100 14.02 -1.64 -1.86
CA LEU A 100 15.23 -1.92 -2.63
C LEU A 100 16.36 -2.40 -1.70
N ALA A 101 16.57 -1.71 -0.58
CA ALA A 101 17.54 -2.11 0.44
C ALA A 101 17.20 -3.49 1.03
N LEU A 102 15.92 -3.77 1.30
CA LEU A 102 15.45 -5.08 1.74
C LEU A 102 15.75 -6.18 0.73
N LEU A 103 15.43 -5.97 -0.55
CA LEU A 103 15.70 -6.94 -1.62
C LEU A 103 17.20 -7.21 -1.74
N ILE A 104 18.03 -6.16 -1.72
CA ILE A 104 19.50 -6.28 -1.74
C ILE A 104 19.99 -7.10 -0.54
N ALA A 105 19.47 -6.84 0.68
CA ALA A 105 19.85 -7.62 1.84
C ALA A 105 19.40 -9.08 1.79
N LEU A 106 18.23 -9.37 1.22
CA LEU A 106 17.77 -10.76 1.08
C LEU A 106 18.67 -11.59 0.16
N TYR A 107 19.24 -10.98 -0.88
CA TYR A 107 20.08 -11.69 -1.87
C TYR A 107 21.59 -11.64 -1.56
N ILE A 108 22.10 -10.52 -1.03
CA ILE A 108 23.54 -10.26 -0.96
C ILE A 108 24.08 -10.30 0.48
N LEU A 109 23.36 -9.72 1.45
CA LEU A 109 23.88 -9.53 2.81
C LEU A 109 23.31 -10.58 3.77
N LYS A 110 24.17 -11.40 4.37
CA LYS A 110 23.73 -12.35 5.42
C LYS A 110 23.22 -11.61 6.67
N ARG A 111 21.90 -11.37 6.71
CA ARG A 111 21.06 -11.08 7.89
C ARG A 111 21.36 -9.79 8.71
N PRO A 112 21.42 -8.59 8.12
CA PRO A 112 21.35 -7.37 8.92
C PRO A 112 19.89 -7.08 9.34
N THR A 113 19.55 -7.29 10.62
CA THR A 113 18.21 -6.95 11.17
C THR A 113 17.94 -5.45 11.12
N TRP A 114 18.98 -4.61 11.20
CA TRP A 114 18.84 -3.16 11.17
C TRP A 114 18.27 -2.64 9.84
N LEU A 115 18.63 -3.28 8.71
CA LEU A 115 18.16 -2.84 7.38
C LEU A 115 16.68 -3.13 7.13
N LEU A 116 16.05 -3.98 7.95
CA LEU A 116 14.61 -4.27 7.85
C LEU A 116 13.74 -3.16 8.44
N TRP A 117 14.29 -2.32 9.34
CA TRP A 117 13.52 -1.35 10.12
C TRP A 117 12.81 -0.29 9.26
N PRO A 118 13.45 0.33 8.26
CA PRO A 118 12.76 1.32 7.43
C PRO A 118 11.55 0.72 6.71
N ALA A 119 11.72 -0.47 6.11
CA ALA A 119 10.63 -1.16 5.42
C ALA A 119 9.50 -1.53 6.39
N LEU A 120 9.84 -2.00 7.59
CA LEU A 120 8.88 -2.36 8.63
C LEU A 120 8.07 -1.16 9.12
N LEU A 121 8.73 -0.05 9.41
CA LEU A 121 8.08 1.19 9.87
C LEU A 121 7.15 1.76 8.79
N MET A 122 7.63 1.87 7.55
CA MET A 122 6.84 2.43 6.44
C MET A 122 5.64 1.56 6.06
N GLN A 123 5.80 0.24 6.12
CA GLN A 123 4.70 -0.70 5.87
C GLN A 123 3.67 -0.69 7.00
N SER A 124 4.12 -0.58 8.26
CA SER A 124 3.24 -0.53 9.42
C SER A 124 2.46 0.78 9.49
N SER A 125 3.10 1.93 9.19
CA SER A 125 2.43 3.23 9.12
C SER A 125 1.38 3.26 8.02
N TYR A 126 1.68 2.64 6.87
CA TYR A 126 0.73 2.49 5.77
C TYR A 126 -0.49 1.64 6.14
N ALA A 127 -0.27 0.47 6.76
CA ALA A 127 -1.37 -0.39 7.24
C ALA A 127 -2.25 0.31 8.29
N LEU A 128 -1.63 1.07 9.19
CA LEU A 128 -2.35 1.89 10.17
C LEU A 128 -3.15 3.01 9.48
N GLY A 129 -2.54 3.74 8.54
CA GLY A 129 -3.21 4.81 7.79
C GLY A 129 -4.45 4.31 7.04
N MET A 130 -4.34 3.16 6.38
CA MET A 130 -5.48 2.51 5.71
C MET A 130 -6.57 2.08 6.69
N SER A 131 -6.20 1.65 7.91
CA SER A 131 -7.15 1.27 8.95
C SER A 131 -7.90 2.48 9.52
N VAL A 132 -7.20 3.60 9.74
CA VAL A 132 -7.81 4.86 10.16
C VAL A 132 -8.76 5.38 9.08
N LEU A 133 -8.35 5.33 7.81
CA LEU A 133 -9.22 5.71 6.71
C LEU A 133 -10.46 4.82 6.64
N THR A 134 -10.29 3.50 6.71
CA THR A 134 -11.41 2.54 6.72
C THR A 134 -12.36 2.81 7.89
N MET A 135 -11.83 3.12 9.08
CA MET A 135 -12.64 3.46 10.25
C MET A 135 -13.40 4.77 10.06
N ALA A 136 -12.76 5.78 9.46
CA ALA A 136 -13.39 7.07 9.18
C ALA A 136 -14.50 6.95 8.13
N THR A 137 -14.34 6.09 7.13
CA THR A 137 -15.33 5.87 6.07
C THR A 137 -16.35 4.77 6.40
N ALA A 138 -16.11 3.95 7.43
CA ALA A 138 -17.01 2.87 7.87
C ALA A 138 -18.49 3.27 8.00
N PRO A 139 -18.87 4.38 8.67
CA PRO A 139 -20.29 4.74 8.78
C PRO A 139 -20.93 5.00 7.41
N LYS A 140 -20.19 5.64 6.50
CA LYS A 140 -20.67 5.95 5.15
C LYS A 140 -20.68 4.73 4.24
N MET A 141 -19.72 3.80 4.40
CA MET A 141 -19.74 2.49 3.77
C MET A 141 -20.98 1.69 4.19
N LEU A 142 -21.30 1.68 5.50
CA LEU A 142 -22.48 0.98 6.03
C LEU A 142 -23.77 1.58 5.50
N GLU A 143 -23.87 2.92 5.45
CA GLU A 143 -25.02 3.62 4.86
C GLU A 143 -25.21 3.22 3.38
N ALA A 144 -24.14 3.23 2.59
CA ALA A 144 -24.17 2.82 1.18
C ALA A 144 -24.54 1.34 0.97
N ILE A 145 -24.07 0.44 1.85
CA ILE A 145 -24.38 -1.00 1.79
C ILE A 145 -25.81 -1.29 2.27
N SER A 146 -26.36 -0.46 3.18
CA SER A 146 -27.73 -0.61 3.67
C SER A 146 -28.79 -0.22 2.64
N GLY A 147 -28.41 0.54 1.61
CA GLY A 147 -29.24 0.89 0.47
C GLY A 147 -29.24 -0.17 -0.64
N PRO A 148 -29.76 0.17 -1.83
CA PRO A 148 -29.64 -0.70 -3.00
C PRO A 148 -28.17 -0.84 -3.41
N VAL A 149 -27.66 -2.07 -3.39
CA VAL A 149 -26.27 -2.37 -3.74
C VAL A 149 -26.16 -2.70 -5.22
N ASP A 150 -25.56 -1.78 -5.98
CA ASP A 150 -25.19 -2.01 -7.37
C ASP A 150 -23.95 -2.91 -7.49
N VAL A 151 -23.84 -3.65 -8.60
CA VAL A 151 -22.71 -4.56 -8.87
C VAL A 151 -21.37 -3.81 -8.87
N GLU A 152 -21.34 -2.58 -9.36
CA GLU A 152 -20.12 -1.76 -9.41
C GLU A 152 -19.68 -1.29 -8.02
N LEU A 153 -20.64 -0.92 -7.15
CA LEU A 153 -20.35 -0.60 -5.75
C LEU A 153 -19.83 -1.84 -5.02
N ALA A 154 -20.46 -3.00 -5.21
CA ALA A 154 -20.02 -4.26 -4.62
C ALA A 154 -18.61 -4.64 -5.07
N CYS A 155 -18.29 -4.46 -6.35
CA CYS A 155 -16.95 -4.70 -6.90
C CYS A 155 -15.91 -3.77 -6.26
N ALA A 156 -16.19 -2.45 -6.21
CA ALA A 156 -15.29 -1.47 -5.63
C ALA A 156 -15.03 -1.72 -4.13
N VAL A 157 -16.08 -2.03 -3.35
CA VAL A 157 -15.94 -2.43 -1.93
C VAL A 157 -15.13 -3.71 -1.78
N THR A 158 -15.36 -4.70 -2.65
CA THR A 158 -14.62 -5.97 -2.61
C THR A 158 -13.13 -5.75 -2.88
N ILE A 159 -12.78 -4.95 -3.90
CA ILE A 159 -11.40 -4.61 -4.22
C ILE A 159 -10.74 -3.88 -3.05
N TYR A 160 -11.42 -2.90 -2.46
CA TYR A 160 -10.93 -2.16 -1.31
C TYR A 160 -10.67 -3.06 -0.09
N VAL A 161 -11.64 -3.92 0.27
CA VAL A 161 -11.51 -4.84 1.42
C VAL A 161 -10.43 -5.90 1.16
N ALA A 162 -10.31 -6.40 -0.07
CA ALA A 162 -9.26 -7.33 -0.45
C ALA A 162 -7.88 -6.66 -0.34
N GLY A 163 -7.72 -5.46 -0.89
CA GLY A 163 -6.49 -4.67 -0.79
C GLY A 163 -6.10 -4.35 0.65
N PHE A 164 -7.06 -3.91 1.46
CA PHE A 164 -6.89 -3.69 2.91
C PHE A 164 -6.39 -4.96 3.63
N SER A 165 -7.04 -6.10 3.36
CA SER A 165 -6.70 -7.38 3.98
C SER A 165 -5.32 -7.90 3.56
N LEU A 166 -4.99 -7.79 2.27
CA LEU A 166 -3.67 -8.15 1.72
C LEU A 166 -2.56 -7.28 2.31
N ASN A 167 -2.82 -5.99 2.49
CA ASN A 167 -1.88 -5.07 3.12
C ASN A 167 -1.56 -5.47 4.57
N TRP A 168 -2.60 -5.78 5.35
CA TRP A 168 -2.45 -6.29 6.71
C TRP A 168 -1.71 -7.62 6.77
N PHE A 169 -2.04 -8.54 5.85
CA PHE A 169 -1.35 -9.82 5.75
C PHE A 169 0.14 -9.64 5.43
N PHE A 170 0.49 -8.76 4.51
CA PHE A 170 1.89 -8.47 4.18
C PHE A 170 2.64 -7.87 5.38
N THR A 171 2.04 -6.92 6.09
CA THR A 171 2.60 -6.36 7.34
C THR A 171 2.85 -7.46 8.39
N PHE A 172 1.89 -8.38 8.56
CA PHE A 172 2.04 -9.51 9.46
C PHE A 172 3.21 -10.43 9.07
N VAL A 173 3.34 -10.78 7.79
CA VAL A 173 4.44 -11.60 7.27
C VAL A 173 5.79 -10.91 7.51
N LEU A 174 5.87 -9.60 7.24
CA LEU A 174 7.10 -8.82 7.42
C LEU A 174 7.53 -8.77 8.91
N TRP A 175 6.60 -8.53 9.82
CA TRP A 175 6.85 -8.57 11.27
C TRP A 175 7.28 -9.95 11.75
N HIS A 176 6.63 -11.01 11.27
CA HIS A 176 6.99 -12.37 11.63
C HIS A 176 8.40 -12.75 11.15
N HIS A 177 8.79 -12.31 9.95
CA HIS A 177 10.15 -12.48 9.45
C HIS A 177 11.18 -11.70 10.29
N TYR A 178 10.85 -10.46 10.66
CA TYR A 178 11.69 -9.64 11.54
C TYR A 178 11.96 -10.32 12.88
N TRP A 179 10.92 -10.76 13.59
CA TRP A 179 11.07 -11.40 14.90
C TRP A 179 11.90 -12.69 14.82
N ARG A 180 11.75 -13.46 13.75
CA ARG A 180 12.58 -14.65 13.54
C ARG A 180 14.06 -14.29 13.41
N MET A 181 14.38 -13.26 12.65
CA MET A 181 15.76 -12.81 12.48
C MET A 181 16.35 -12.27 13.79
N ASP A 182 15.56 -11.51 14.54
CA ASP A 182 15.96 -10.95 15.83
C ASP A 182 16.20 -12.03 16.89
N ASN A 183 15.33 -13.04 16.97
CA ASN A 183 15.55 -14.19 17.85
C ASN A 183 16.81 -14.97 17.47
N ALA A 184 17.09 -15.12 16.18
CA ALA A 184 18.29 -15.80 15.67
C ALA A 184 19.58 -14.98 15.86
N SER A 185 19.52 -13.65 15.90
CA SER A 185 20.69 -12.80 16.23
C SER A 185 20.96 -12.84 17.73
N LYS A 186 19.92 -12.72 18.58
CA LYS A 186 20.01 -12.84 20.04
C LYS A 186 20.60 -14.18 20.48
N SER A 187 20.14 -15.30 19.91
CA SER A 187 20.68 -16.63 20.22
C SER A 187 22.16 -16.77 19.87
N ARG A 188 22.60 -16.25 18.72
CA ARG A 188 24.03 -16.24 18.33
C ARG A 188 24.89 -15.39 19.25
N TYR A 189 24.39 -14.23 19.68
CA TYR A 189 25.09 -13.37 20.63
C TYR A 189 25.32 -14.06 21.98
N VAL A 190 24.31 -14.76 22.51
CA VAL A 190 24.43 -15.53 23.76
C VAL A 190 25.44 -16.68 23.61
N SER A 191 25.47 -17.36 22.47
CA SER A 191 26.44 -18.44 22.21
C SER A 191 27.88 -17.93 22.04
N SER A 192 28.08 -16.68 21.62
CA SER A 192 29.41 -16.09 21.46
C SER A 192 30.01 -15.59 22.77
N LYS A 193 29.19 -15.39 23.80
CA LYS A 193 29.60 -14.93 25.13
C LYS A 193 29.86 -16.06 26.13
N ARG A 194 29.53 -17.30 25.75
CA ARG A 194 29.66 -18.50 26.58
C ARG A 194 30.84 -19.31 26.09
#